data_AF-A0A1Y3BFS2-F1
#
_entry.id   AF-A0A1Y3BFS2-F1
#
_cell.length_a   1.000
_cell.length_b   1.000
_cell.length_c   1.000
_cell.angle_alpha   90.00
_cell.angle_beta   90.00
_cell.angle_gamma   90.00
#
_symmetry.space_group_name_H-M   'P 1'
#
loop_
_entity.id
_entity.type
_entity.pdbx_description
1 polymer ?
#
loop_
_entity_poly.entity_id
_entity_poly.type
_entity_poly.pdbx_seq_one_letter_code
_entity_poly.pdbx_strand_id
1 'polypeptide(L)' 'MLGIHQDVQAKLRDEIDSIFESDCSIVEDLSIEQIKQLKYLDCIIKEVQRIYPTAPFIGRDLSEDTKISK' A
#
# COMPACT_ATOMS: atom_id res chain seq x y z
N MET A 1 1.66 -10.48 -6.90
CA MET A 1 1.20 -10.58 -5.52
C MET A 1 -0.30 -10.82 -5.48
N LEU A 2 -1.16 -9.85 -5.81
CA LEU A 2 -2.63 -10.06 -5.82
C LEU A 2 -3.10 -11.18 -6.76
N GLY A 3 -2.66 -11.21 -8.03
CA GLY A 3 -3.10 -12.25 -8.97
C GLY A 3 -2.64 -13.68 -8.66
N ILE A 4 -1.66 -13.85 -7.76
CA ILE A 4 -1.13 -15.17 -7.35
C ILE A 4 -1.77 -15.62 -6.03
N HIS A 5 -2.21 -14.67 -5.19
CA HIS A 5 -2.80 -14.92 -3.88
C HIS A 5 -4.30 -14.61 -3.91
N GLN A 6 -5.09 -15.59 -4.36
CA GLN A 6 -6.54 -15.46 -4.50
C GLN A 6 -7.26 -15.19 -3.18
N ASP A 7 -6.73 -15.69 -2.07
CA ASP A 7 -7.18 -15.44 -0.70
C ASP A 7 -7.01 -13.97 -0.30
N VAL A 8 -5.85 -13.38 -0.62
CA VAL A 8 -5.58 -11.95 -0.39
C VAL A 8 -6.48 -11.09 -1.27
N GLN A 9 -6.71 -11.50 -2.52
CA GLN A 9 -7.60 -10.80 -3.44
C GLN A 9 -9.07 -10.83 -2.96
N ALA A 10 -9.56 -11.99 -2.49
CA ALA A 10 -10.91 -12.11 -1.94
C ALA A 10 -11.10 -11.20 -0.73
N LYS A 11 -10.15 -11.24 0.22
CA LYS A 11 -10.19 -10.39 1.41
C LYS A 11 -10.14 -8.89 1.10
N LEU A 12 -9.36 -8.48 0.09
CA LEU A 12 -9.33 -7.10 -0.38
C LEU A 12 -10.67 -6.69 -1.02
N ARG A 13 -11.31 -7.60 -1.76
CA ARG A 13 -12.63 -7.35 -2.34
C ARG A 13 -13.68 -7.17 -1.25
N ASP A 14 -13.68 -8.02 -0.22
CA ASP A 14 -14.58 -7.86 0.94
C ASP A 14 -14.39 -6.50 1.63
N GLU A 15 -13.15 -6.03 1.77
CA GLU A 15 -12.86 -4.69 2.32
C GLU A 15 -13.44 -3.57 1.45
N ILE A 16 -13.24 -3.66 0.14
CA ILE A 16 -13.76 -2.67 -0.83
C ILE A 16 -15.29 -2.67 -0.81
N ASP A 17 -15.92 -3.84 -0.92
CA ASP A 17 -17.37 -3.99 -0.95
C ASP A 17 -18.01 -3.47 0.36
N SER A 18 -17.33 -3.63 1.51
CA SER A 18 -17.77 -3.10 2.80
C SER A 18 -17.69 -1.58 2.91
N ILE A 19 -16.77 -0.91 2.20
CA ILE A 19 -16.56 0.55 2.30
C ILE A 19 -17.38 1.31 1.25
N PHE A 20 -17.60 0.70 0.08
CA PHE A 20 -18.26 1.33 -1.05
C PHE A 20 -19.75 0.95 -1.21
N GLU A 21 -20.36 0.30 -0.21
CA GLU A 21 -21.80 -0.03 -0.11
C GLU A 21 -22.49 -0.30 -1.46
N SER A 22 -22.19 -1.40 -2.15
CA SER A 22 -22.90 -1.92 -3.36
C SER A 22 -23.05 -0.99 -4.58
N ASP A 23 -22.87 0.32 -4.45
CA ASP A 23 -23.05 1.32 -5.50
C ASP A 23 -21.72 1.53 -6.21
N CYS A 24 -21.23 0.46 -6.85
CA CYS A 24 -20.17 0.54 -7.85
C CYS A 24 -20.58 1.35 -9.10
N SER A 25 -21.77 1.96 -9.09
CA SER A 25 -22.35 2.77 -10.16
C SER A 25 -21.67 4.14 -10.31
N ILE A 26 -20.93 4.60 -9.31
CA ILE A 26 -20.32 5.95 -9.31
C ILE A 26 -18.84 5.84 -8.97
N VAL A 27 -18.04 5.46 -9.97
CA VAL A 27 -16.57 5.65 -9.94
C VAL A 27 -16.20 7.14 -9.90
N GLU A 28 -17.17 8.04 -10.09
CA GLU A 28 -16.98 9.49 -10.16
C GLU A 28 -16.80 10.18 -8.80
N ASP A 29 -17.20 9.56 -7.67
CA ASP A 29 -17.16 10.18 -6.33
C ASP A 29 -16.30 9.42 -5.30
N LEU A 30 -15.13 8.92 -5.73
CA LEU A 30 -14.13 8.39 -4.79
C LEU A 30 -13.57 9.50 -3.90
N SER A 31 -14.07 9.60 -2.66
CA SER A 31 -13.53 10.53 -1.67
C SER A 31 -12.16 10.07 -1.16
N ILE A 32 -11.25 11.02 -0.93
CA ILE A 32 -9.95 10.76 -0.28
C ILE A 32 -10.14 10.10 1.09
N GLU A 33 -11.24 10.41 1.78
CA GLU A 33 -11.58 9.84 3.08
C GLU A 33 -11.90 8.35 2.99
N GLN A 34 -12.61 7.93 1.94
CA GLN A 34 -12.90 6.51 1.67
C GLN A 34 -11.62 5.75 1.31
N ILE A 35 -10.74 6.35 0.50
CA ILE A 35 -9.45 5.73 0.16
C ILE A 35 -8.59 5.50 1.42
N LYS A 36 -8.61 6.45 2.37
CA LYS A 36 -7.91 6.30 3.66
C LYS A 36 -8.48 5.19 4.54
N GLN A 37 -9.71 4.73 4.30
CA GLN A 37 -10.31 3.62 5.05
C GLN A 37 -9.86 2.24 4.54
N LEU A 38 -9.27 2.15 3.35
CA LEU A 38 -8.74 0.90 2.76
C LEU A 38 -7.43 0.45 3.41
N LYS A 39 -7.52 -0.05 4.66
CA LYS A 39 -6.36 -0.41 5.48
C LYS A 39 -5.63 -1.64 4.96
N TYR A 40 -6.37 -2.65 4.52
CA TYR A 40 -5.79 -3.88 4.01
C TYR A 40 -5.11 -3.65 2.66
N LEU A 41 -5.67 -2.78 1.81
CA LEU A 41 -4.98 -2.32 0.59
C LEU A 41 -3.63 -1.64 0.90
N ASP A 42 -3.58 -0.75 1.89
CA ASP A 42 -2.33 -0.09 2.31
C ASP A 42 -1.30 -1.11 2.82
N CYS A 43 -1.72 -2.11 3.60
CA CYS A 43 -0.87 -3.22 4.01
C CYS A 43 -0.31 -4.00 2.81
N ILE A 44 -1.12 -4.27 1.78
CA ILE A 44 -0.68 -4.98 0.57
C ILE A 44 0.38 -4.15 -0.17
N ILE A 45 0.16 -2.84 -0.34
CA ILE A 45 1.14 -1.95 -0.98
C ILE A 45 2.47 -1.95 -0.21
N LYS A 46 2.40 -1.84 1.12
CA LYS A 46 3.59 -1.89 1.98
C LYS A 46 4.33 -3.21 1.89
N GLU A 47 3.63 -4.33 1.86
CA GLU A 47 4.26 -5.65 1.70
C GLU A 47 4.89 -5.83 0.32
N VAL A 48 4.25 -5.31 -0.73
CA VAL A 48 4.86 -5.29 -2.08
C VAL A 48 6.14 -4.46 -2.07
N GLN A 49 6.14 -3.27 -1.45
CA GLN A 49 7.34 -2.43 -1.37
C GLN A 49 8.42 -3.01 -0.43
N ARG A 50 8.05 -3.79 0.58
CA ARG A 50 9.01 -4.50 1.45
C ARG A 50 9.80 -5.55 0.66
N ILE A 51 9.14 -6.26 -0.26
CA ILE A 51 9.76 -7.31 -1.08
C ILE A 51 10.41 -6.72 -2.34
N TYR A 52 9.74 -5.73 -2.94
CA TYR A 52 10.13 -5.07 -4.18
C TYR A 52 10.19 -3.55 -3.96
N PRO A 53 11.18 -3.04 -3.22
CA PRO A 53 11.32 -1.61 -3.00
C PRO A 53 11.60 -0.92 -4.34
N THR A 54 10.80 0.10 -4.67
CA THR A 54 10.98 0.90 -5.89
C THR A 54 12.33 1.62 -5.91
N ALA A 55 12.82 2.03 -4.73
CA ALA A 55 14.14 2.63 -4.52
C ALA A 55 14.94 1.75 -3.54
N PRO A 56 15.68 0.73 -4.04
CA PRO A 56 16.38 -0.23 -3.17
C PRO A 56 17.59 0.37 -2.45
N PHE A 57 18.16 1.46 -2.97
CA PHE A 57 19.32 2.13 -2.39
C PHE A 57 19.09 3.63 -2.30
N ILE A 58 19.50 4.23 -1.18
CA ILE A 58 19.51 5.68 -0.98
C ILE A 58 20.90 6.05 -0.49
N GLY A 59 21.69 6.69 -1.34
CA GLY A 59 23.03 7.16 -1.01
C GLY A 59 23.01 8.45 -0.18
N ARG A 60 24.01 8.62 0.67
CA ARG A 60 24.27 9.87 1.42
C ARG A 60 25.75 10.20 1.30
N ASP A 61 26.06 11.46 1.01
CA ASP A 61 27.41 12.01 1.09
C ASP A 61 27.61 12.66 2.46
N LEU A 62 28.81 12.49 3.02
CA LEU A 62 29.19 13.10 4.30
C LEU A 62 29.75 14.49 4.05
N SER A 63 29.19 15.48 4.73
CA SER A 63 29.73 16.86 4.72
C SER A 63 30.92 17.03 5.67
N GLU A 64 31.05 16.17 6.68
CA GLU A 64 32.09 16.20 7.71
C GLU A 64 32.36 14.82 8.31
N ASP A 65 33.53 14.66 8.92
CA ASP A 65 33.97 13.39 9.55
C ASP A 65 33.01 12.96 10.66
N THR A 66 32.33 11.83 10.46
CA THR A 66 31.34 11.30 11.40
C THR A 66 31.68 9.88 11.83
N LYS A 67 31.46 9.55 13.11
CA LYS A 67 31.60 8.19 13.64
C LYS A 67 30.23 7.50 13.69
N ILE A 68 30.10 6.36 13.02
CA ILE A 68 28.91 5.49 13.14
C ILE A 68 29.10 4.59 14.37
N SER A 69 28.09 4.48 15.24
CA SER A 69 28.19 3.59 16.40
C SER A 69 28.19 2.13 15.97
N LYS A 70 28.89 1.29 16.72
CA LYS A 70 28.93 -0.16 16.53
C LYS A 70 27.67 -0.83 17.08
#